data_AF-A0A1I7LKN5-F1
#
_entry.id   AF-A0A1I7LKN5-F1
#
_cell.length_a   1.000
_cell.length_b   1.000
_cell.length_c   1.000
_cell.angle_alpha   90.00
_cell.angle_beta   90.00
_cell.angle_gamma   90.00
#
_symmetry.space_group_name_H-M   'P 1'
#
loop_
_entity.id
_entity.type
_entity.pdbx_description
1 polymer ?
#
loop_
_entity_poly.entity_id
_entity_poly.type
_entity_poly.pdbx_seq_one_letter_code
_entity_poly.pdbx_strand_id
1 'polypeptide(L)'
;MHIIDRRLNPGGKSLANRQRFLRRVRDVAQRAVREAAREKDIKDLGKDGNVTVPVDGVREPKFTRNPSTGINDHILPGNKTYIEGDLIERPPGGGGGGGGSGEGSDGGADGEDTFRFVLTREEFLELFLEDLELPDLAKRRLAVVETATLRRAGYTVSGSPANLALGRTLRNSLSRRIALKRPKAAEMEILEEEIRALEESQPDAVVLDELKAELERLRTRSQRIPYVDPIDLRYRRFEPYPRPVAQAVMFCLMDVSGSMTEHMKDLAKRFYILLHIFLTRRYKHVEIVFIRHTDHAKEVDEETFFGSRETGGTLVSSALVEMKRIIAERYNPEDWNIYAAQASDGDNVSSDGPTSQDLLRSAILPACQYFAYLEVGDEGGPRAGFVEHRTTLWRTYEPVSKANSVLAMRKVNHRRDIYPVFRELFARNKAGQDAASP
;
A
#
# COMPACT_ATOMS: atom_id res chain seq x y z
N MET A 1 2.74 -6.68 -1.43
CA MET A 1 2.12 -7.78 -2.23
C MET A 1 2.36 -7.67 -3.75
N HIS A 2 3.12 -8.61 -4.32
CA HIS A 2 3.24 -8.80 -5.77
C HIS A 2 2.41 -10.00 -6.21
N ILE A 3 1.18 -9.75 -6.70
CA ILE A 3 0.32 -10.83 -7.22
C ILE A 3 0.86 -11.23 -8.60
N ILE A 4 1.50 -12.40 -8.67
CA ILE A 4 1.98 -12.97 -9.94
C ILE A 4 0.82 -13.70 -10.62
N ASP A 5 0.21 -13.03 -11.60
CA ASP A 5 -0.73 -13.67 -12.51
C ASP A 5 0.02 -14.60 -13.47
N ARG A 6 -0.09 -15.91 -13.25
CA ARG A 6 0.58 -16.95 -14.05
C ARG A 6 -0.13 -17.27 -15.37
N ARG A 7 -1.25 -16.62 -15.68
CA ARG A 7 -2.00 -16.87 -16.92
C ARG A 7 -1.18 -16.43 -18.13
N LEU A 8 -1.20 -17.25 -19.21
CA LEU A 8 -0.65 -16.86 -20.51
C LEU A 8 -1.43 -15.63 -20.99
N ASN A 9 -0.76 -14.47 -21.01
CA ASN A 9 -1.38 -13.21 -21.39
C ASN A 9 -1.43 -13.12 -22.93
N PRO A 10 -2.61 -13.20 -23.57
CA PRO A 10 -2.69 -13.03 -25.02
C PRO A 10 -2.44 -11.55 -25.33
N GLY A 11 -1.26 -11.25 -25.88
CA GLY A 11 -0.88 -10.01 -26.55
C GLY A 11 -1.63 -8.72 -26.18
N GLY A 12 -1.09 -7.96 -25.22
CA GLY A 12 -1.07 -6.49 -25.21
C GLY A 12 -2.37 -5.68 -25.09
N LYS A 13 -3.57 -6.22 -25.33
CA LYS A 13 -4.79 -5.41 -25.50
C LYS A 13 -5.65 -5.20 -24.24
N SER A 14 -5.24 -5.69 -23.06
CA SER A 14 -6.12 -5.73 -21.88
C SER A 14 -5.47 -5.29 -20.55
N LEU A 15 -4.50 -4.36 -20.57
CA LEU A 15 -3.84 -3.89 -19.35
C LEU A 15 -4.83 -3.35 -18.30
N ALA A 16 -5.85 -2.61 -18.73
CA ALA A 16 -6.87 -2.06 -17.84
C ALA A 16 -7.72 -3.16 -17.16
N ASN A 17 -8.13 -4.20 -17.90
CA ASN A 17 -8.88 -5.31 -17.31
C ASN A 17 -8.01 -6.13 -16.37
N ARG A 18 -6.73 -6.34 -16.70
CA ARG A 18 -5.76 -6.98 -15.80
C ARG A 18 -5.62 -6.20 -14.49
N GLN A 19 -5.52 -4.87 -14.54
CA GLN A 19 -5.49 -4.03 -13.34
C GLN A 19 -6.77 -4.15 -12.51
N ARG A 20 -7.95 -4.16 -13.15
CA ARG A 20 -9.25 -4.36 -12.47
C ARG A 20 -9.35 -5.74 -11.82
N PHE A 21 -8.90 -6.78 -12.51
CA PHE A 21 -8.83 -8.14 -11.97
C PHE A 21 -7.91 -8.19 -10.74
N LEU A 22 -6.69 -7.69 -10.85
CA LEU A 22 -5.73 -7.69 -9.74
C LEU A 22 -6.24 -6.91 -8.53
N ARG A 23 -6.95 -5.78 -8.75
CA ARG A 23 -7.62 -5.05 -7.67
C ARG A 23 -8.69 -5.91 -6.99
N ARG A 24 -9.55 -6.57 -7.76
CA ARG A 24 -10.60 -7.43 -7.21
C ARG A 24 -10.05 -8.63 -6.45
N VAL A 25 -9.00 -9.26 -6.97
CA VAL A 25 -8.29 -10.35 -6.28
C VAL A 25 -7.72 -9.87 -4.97
N ARG A 26 -7.09 -8.68 -4.95
CA ARG A 26 -6.60 -8.07 -3.71
C ARG A 26 -7.73 -7.86 -2.70
N ASP A 27 -8.87 -7.32 -3.11
CA ASP A 27 -10.02 -7.06 -2.23
C ASP A 27 -10.61 -8.37 -1.66
N VAL A 28 -10.66 -9.43 -2.47
CA VAL A 28 -11.12 -10.77 -2.06
C VAL A 28 -10.12 -11.40 -1.09
N ALA A 29 -8.83 -11.34 -1.39
CA ALA A 29 -7.78 -11.82 -0.50
C ALA A 29 -7.80 -11.07 0.85
N GLN A 30 -7.97 -9.75 0.82
CA GLN A 30 -8.07 -8.93 2.03
C GLN A 30 -9.28 -9.33 2.89
N ARG A 31 -10.45 -9.57 2.27
CA ARG A 31 -11.64 -10.05 3.00
C ARG A 31 -11.41 -11.42 3.64
N ALA A 32 -10.84 -12.36 2.93
CA ALA A 32 -10.57 -13.70 3.47
C ALA A 32 -9.50 -13.70 4.56
N VAL A 33 -8.46 -12.84 4.45
CA VAL A 33 -7.49 -12.61 5.52
C VAL A 33 -8.18 -12.08 6.78
N ARG A 34 -9.13 -11.15 6.65
CA ARG A 34 -9.91 -10.61 7.78
C ARG A 34 -10.80 -11.68 8.44
N GLU A 35 -11.41 -12.56 7.65
CA GLU A 35 -12.22 -13.67 8.18
C GLU A 35 -11.35 -14.71 8.88
N ALA A 36 -10.25 -15.13 8.25
CA ALA A 36 -9.29 -16.06 8.83
C ALA A 36 -8.70 -15.55 10.15
N ALA A 37 -8.45 -14.24 10.27
CA ALA A 37 -7.93 -13.65 11.49
C ALA A 37 -8.93 -13.57 12.65
N ARG A 38 -10.24 -13.68 12.39
CA ARG A 38 -11.27 -13.78 13.45
C ARG A 38 -11.32 -15.18 14.07
N GLU A 39 -11.04 -16.19 13.26
CA GLU A 39 -11.15 -17.60 13.63
C GLU A 39 -9.84 -18.19 14.16
N LYS A 40 -8.69 -17.78 13.61
CA LYS A 40 -7.38 -18.32 14.00
C LYS A 40 -6.75 -17.55 15.16
N ASP A 41 -6.01 -18.27 16.00
CA ASP A 41 -5.28 -17.68 17.11
C ASP A 41 -4.11 -16.82 16.63
N ILE A 42 -3.98 -15.60 17.20
CA ILE A 42 -2.97 -14.59 16.82
C ILE A 42 -1.54 -15.14 16.94
N LYS A 43 -1.29 -16.09 17.86
CA LYS A 43 0.00 -16.76 18.04
C LYS A 43 0.35 -17.72 16.89
N ASP A 44 -0.65 -18.24 16.18
CA ASP A 44 -0.48 -19.17 15.05
C ASP A 44 -0.43 -18.45 13.69
N LEU A 45 -0.65 -17.14 13.65
CA LEU A 45 -0.43 -16.28 12.48
C LEU A 45 1.03 -16.35 11.96
N GLY A 46 1.94 -16.94 12.73
CA GLY A 46 3.33 -17.15 12.35
C GLY A 46 3.69 -18.51 11.74
N LYS A 47 2.83 -19.53 11.84
CA LYS A 47 3.22 -20.92 11.49
C LYS A 47 2.59 -21.46 10.20
N ASP A 48 1.33 -21.15 9.92
CA ASP A 48 0.63 -21.69 8.73
C ASP A 48 0.09 -20.57 7.82
N GLY A 49 0.91 -20.17 6.84
CA GLY A 49 0.59 -19.13 5.83
C GLY A 49 -0.47 -19.53 4.78
N ASN A 50 -1.04 -20.72 4.88
CA ASN A 50 -2.02 -21.20 3.91
C ASN A 50 -3.41 -20.68 4.24
N VAL A 51 -3.79 -19.53 3.66
CA VAL A 51 -5.17 -19.03 3.70
C VAL A 51 -5.85 -19.36 2.39
N THR A 52 -6.74 -20.35 2.42
CA THR A 52 -7.56 -20.69 1.25
C THR A 52 -8.68 -19.65 1.15
N VAL A 53 -8.63 -18.83 0.11
CA VAL A 53 -9.62 -17.79 -0.15
C VAL A 53 -10.70 -18.35 -1.09
N PRO A 54 -11.97 -18.48 -0.66
CA PRO A 54 -13.05 -18.91 -1.54
C PRO A 54 -13.31 -17.87 -2.65
N VAL A 55 -13.68 -18.38 -3.83
CA VAL A 55 -13.55 -17.73 -5.15
C VAL A 55 -14.70 -16.77 -5.48
N ASP A 56 -15.65 -16.56 -4.57
CA ASP A 56 -16.86 -15.79 -4.85
C ASP A 56 -16.53 -14.32 -5.18
N GLY A 57 -16.54 -14.02 -6.48
CA GLY A 57 -16.30 -12.69 -7.05
C GLY A 57 -15.10 -12.59 -8.00
N VAL A 58 -14.17 -13.54 -8.04
CA VAL A 58 -12.95 -13.45 -8.89
C VAL A 58 -13.21 -13.84 -10.35
N ARG A 59 -14.40 -14.39 -10.66
CA ARG A 59 -14.78 -14.75 -12.03
C ARG A 59 -14.79 -13.54 -12.97
N GLU A 60 -14.09 -13.69 -14.10
CA GLU A 60 -14.15 -12.73 -15.19
C GLU A 60 -15.33 -13.08 -16.11
N PRO A 61 -16.22 -12.12 -16.43
CA PRO A 61 -17.27 -12.36 -17.40
C PRO A 61 -16.64 -12.58 -18.78
N LYS A 62 -16.95 -13.71 -19.41
CA LYS A 62 -16.56 -14.01 -20.79
C LYS A 62 -17.71 -13.62 -21.71
N PHE A 63 -17.46 -12.69 -22.63
CA PHE A 63 -18.40 -12.42 -23.71
C PHE A 63 -18.14 -13.42 -24.83
N THR A 64 -19.13 -14.27 -25.11
CA THR A 64 -19.15 -15.13 -26.29
C THR A 64 -20.17 -14.59 -27.28
N ARG A 65 -19.90 -14.75 -28.58
CA ARG A 65 -20.92 -14.50 -29.59
C ARG A 65 -21.98 -15.57 -29.46
N ASN A 66 -23.25 -15.18 -29.46
CA ASN A 66 -24.35 -16.13 -29.46
C ASN A 66 -24.41 -16.82 -30.84
N PRO A 67 -24.14 -18.13 -30.96
CA PRO A 67 -24.12 -18.82 -32.24
C PRO A 67 -25.50 -18.92 -32.89
N SER A 68 -26.58 -18.66 -32.13
CA SER A 68 -27.95 -18.76 -32.61
C SER A 68 -28.47 -17.50 -33.32
N THR A 69 -27.75 -16.38 -33.24
CA THR A 69 -28.18 -15.06 -33.73
C THR A 69 -27.06 -14.37 -34.51
N GLY A 70 -27.41 -13.73 -35.63
CA GLY A 70 -26.47 -12.99 -36.48
C GLY A 70 -26.06 -13.76 -37.75
N ILE A 71 -25.28 -13.10 -38.60
CA ILE A 71 -24.67 -13.70 -39.80
C ILE A 71 -23.33 -14.31 -39.35
N ASN A 72 -23.21 -15.63 -39.41
CA ASN A 72 -22.01 -16.37 -39.04
C ASN A 72 -21.44 -17.06 -40.28
N ASP A 73 -20.25 -16.65 -40.72
CA ASP A 73 -19.53 -17.34 -41.79
C ASP A 73 -18.69 -18.46 -41.19
N HIS A 74 -18.94 -19.69 -41.62
CA HIS A 74 -18.12 -20.86 -41.28
C HIS A 74 -17.47 -21.44 -42.54
N ILE A 75 -16.24 -21.92 -42.40
CA ILE A 75 -15.55 -22.67 -43.46
C ILE A 75 -15.66 -24.14 -43.10
N LEU A 76 -16.36 -24.93 -43.93
CA LEU A 76 -16.46 -26.37 -43.79
C LEU A 76 -15.40 -27.03 -44.70
N PRO A 77 -14.29 -27.54 -44.16
CA PRO A 77 -13.28 -28.21 -44.97
C PRO A 77 -13.85 -29.53 -45.53
N GLY A 78 -13.64 -29.79 -46.82
CA GLY A 78 -14.10 -31.03 -47.47
C GLY A 78 -15.43 -30.92 -48.23
N ASN A 79 -15.79 -29.74 -48.71
CA ASN A 79 -16.96 -29.58 -49.58
C ASN A 79 -16.76 -30.36 -50.91
N LYS A 80 -17.49 -31.45 -51.09
CA LYS A 80 -17.56 -32.23 -52.34
C LYS A 80 -18.95 -32.16 -52.99
N THR A 81 -19.90 -31.46 -52.38
CA THR A 81 -21.34 -31.66 -52.64
C THR A 81 -22.11 -30.36 -52.83
N TYR A 82 -21.69 -29.25 -52.23
CA TYR A 82 -22.41 -27.97 -52.27
C TYR A 82 -21.75 -26.97 -53.23
N ILE A 83 -22.55 -26.17 -53.92
CA ILE A 83 -22.12 -25.08 -54.81
C ILE A 83 -22.52 -23.74 -54.16
N GLU A 84 -21.88 -22.64 -54.58
CA GLU A 84 -22.19 -21.29 -54.11
C GLU A 84 -23.67 -20.95 -54.36
N GLY A 85 -24.42 -20.64 -53.29
CA GLY A 85 -25.85 -20.35 -53.31
C GLY A 85 -26.74 -21.41 -52.67
N ASP A 86 -26.21 -22.60 -52.36
CA ASP A 86 -26.97 -23.68 -51.72
C ASP A 86 -27.32 -23.36 -50.25
N LEU A 87 -28.54 -23.71 -49.85
CA LEU A 87 -29.02 -23.59 -48.47
C LEU A 87 -28.64 -24.86 -47.69
N ILE A 88 -27.77 -24.71 -46.69
CA ILE A 88 -27.42 -25.80 -45.77
C ILE A 88 -28.47 -25.84 -44.65
N GLU A 89 -29.04 -27.01 -44.38
CA GLU A 89 -29.96 -27.17 -43.25
C GLU A 89 -29.27 -26.79 -41.94
N ARG A 90 -29.92 -25.92 -41.16
CA ARG A 90 -29.43 -25.54 -39.84
C ARG A 90 -29.39 -26.81 -38.99
N PRO A 91 -28.26 -27.15 -38.34
CA PRO A 91 -28.19 -28.33 -37.50
C PRO A 91 -29.34 -28.28 -36.48
N PRO A 92 -30.10 -29.36 -36.31
CA PRO A 92 -31.22 -29.37 -35.38
C PRO A 92 -30.67 -29.02 -34.00
N GLY A 93 -31.36 -28.09 -33.31
CA GLY A 93 -30.97 -27.60 -32.00
C GLY A 93 -30.96 -28.72 -30.97
N GLY A 94 -29.84 -29.43 -30.89
CA GLY A 94 -29.57 -30.43 -29.88
C GLY A 94 -29.12 -29.74 -28.61
N GLY A 95 -30.03 -29.68 -27.64
CA GLY A 95 -29.64 -29.59 -26.24
C GLY A 95 -28.60 -30.66 -25.92
N GLY A 96 -27.64 -30.30 -25.08
CA GLY A 96 -26.48 -31.14 -24.77
C GLY A 96 -26.86 -32.58 -24.44
N GLY A 97 -26.17 -33.51 -25.10
CA GLY A 97 -26.21 -34.93 -24.83
C GLY A 97 -24.91 -35.54 -25.35
N GLY A 98 -23.98 -35.78 -24.42
CA GLY A 98 -22.71 -36.43 -24.69
C GLY A 98 -22.89 -37.85 -25.22
N GLY A 99 -21.90 -38.32 -25.98
CA GLY A 99 -21.90 -39.69 -26.49
C GLY A 99 -20.85 -39.95 -27.57
N GLY A 100 -19.63 -39.45 -27.38
CA GLY A 100 -18.47 -39.91 -28.12
C GLY A 100 -17.62 -40.77 -27.18
N SER A 101 -17.86 -42.08 -27.18
CA SER A 101 -17.05 -43.09 -26.51
C SER A 101 -15.67 -43.15 -27.18
N GLY A 102 -14.77 -42.31 -26.69
CA GLY A 102 -13.33 -42.50 -26.78
C GLY A 102 -12.79 -42.56 -25.35
N GLU A 103 -12.04 -43.61 -25.04
CA GLU A 103 -11.27 -43.74 -23.80
C GLU A 103 -10.31 -42.54 -23.68
N GLY A 104 -10.76 -41.51 -22.99
CA GLY A 104 -10.01 -40.33 -22.61
C GLY A 104 -10.20 -40.15 -21.11
N SER A 105 -9.13 -40.39 -20.37
CA SER A 105 -8.88 -40.04 -18.97
C SER A 105 -9.99 -39.30 -18.22
N ASP A 106 -10.39 -39.88 -17.10
CA ASP A 106 -11.15 -39.31 -15.99
C ASP A 106 -10.70 -37.87 -15.64
N GLY A 107 -11.33 -36.90 -16.29
CA GLY A 107 -11.00 -35.48 -16.22
C GLY A 107 -12.25 -34.66 -16.51
N GLY A 108 -13.23 -34.75 -15.62
CA GLY A 108 -14.48 -33.99 -15.68
C GLY A 108 -14.22 -32.49 -15.84
N ALA A 109 -14.81 -31.93 -16.89
CA ALA A 109 -14.71 -30.54 -17.30
C ALA A 109 -15.54 -29.57 -16.42
N ASP A 110 -15.42 -29.69 -15.10
CA ASP A 110 -15.97 -28.74 -14.11
C ASP A 110 -15.05 -28.59 -12.87
N GLY A 111 -13.76 -28.94 -13.00
CA GLY A 111 -12.93 -29.31 -11.84
C GLY A 111 -11.66 -28.50 -11.55
N GLU A 112 -11.37 -27.33 -12.13
CA GLU A 112 -10.03 -26.72 -11.95
C GLU A 112 -9.89 -25.21 -11.73
N ASP A 113 -10.94 -24.39 -11.63
CA ASP A 113 -10.75 -22.95 -11.33
C ASP A 113 -11.03 -22.59 -9.86
N THR A 114 -10.59 -23.44 -8.92
CA THR A 114 -10.56 -23.06 -7.49
C THR A 114 -9.26 -22.31 -7.21
N PHE A 115 -9.29 -20.98 -7.26
CA PHE A 115 -8.12 -20.15 -6.93
C PHE A 115 -7.71 -20.35 -5.46
N ARG A 116 -6.66 -21.14 -5.22
CA ARG A 116 -6.01 -21.24 -3.92
C ARG A 116 -4.83 -20.27 -3.88
N PHE A 117 -4.89 -19.28 -2.99
CA PHE A 117 -3.78 -18.39 -2.74
C PHE A 117 -2.94 -18.93 -1.59
N VAL A 118 -1.67 -19.20 -1.85
CA VAL A 118 -0.69 -19.48 -0.79
C VAL A 118 -0.02 -18.14 -0.49
N LEU A 119 -0.32 -17.57 0.68
CA LEU A 119 0.29 -16.33 1.13
C LEU A 119 1.49 -16.66 2.00
N THR A 120 2.58 -15.91 1.84
CA THR A 120 3.64 -15.94 2.85
C THR A 120 3.16 -15.27 4.13
N ARG A 121 3.80 -15.57 5.26
CA ARG A 121 3.52 -14.90 6.55
C ARG A 121 3.60 -13.38 6.42
N GLU A 122 4.59 -12.88 5.68
CA GLU A 122 4.81 -11.44 5.52
C GLU A 122 3.70 -10.80 4.69
N GLU A 123 3.28 -11.45 3.60
CA GLU A 123 2.17 -10.97 2.77
C GLU A 123 0.83 -11.01 3.51
N PHE A 124 0.60 -12.04 4.33
CA PHE A 124 -0.56 -12.10 5.20
C PHE A 124 -0.58 -10.91 6.15
N LEU A 125 0.54 -10.63 6.84
CA LEU A 125 0.64 -9.50 7.77
C LEU A 125 0.51 -8.15 7.06
N GLU A 126 1.09 -7.99 5.87
CA GLU A 126 0.92 -6.77 5.06
C GLU A 126 -0.56 -6.52 4.76
N LEU A 127 -1.27 -7.52 4.24
CA LEU A 127 -2.69 -7.40 3.90
C LEU A 127 -3.56 -7.18 5.14
N PHE A 128 -3.20 -7.83 6.24
CA PHE A 128 -3.91 -7.74 7.51
C PHE A 128 -3.79 -6.33 8.14
N LEU A 129 -2.63 -5.67 7.98
CA LEU A 129 -2.33 -4.36 8.55
C LEU A 129 -2.58 -3.18 7.59
N GLU A 130 -2.89 -3.42 6.31
CA GLU A 130 -2.99 -2.38 5.26
C GLU A 130 -4.03 -1.28 5.59
N ASP A 131 -5.14 -1.65 6.25
CA ASP A 131 -6.21 -0.72 6.62
C ASP A 131 -6.00 0.01 7.95
N LEU A 132 -4.87 -0.22 8.61
CA LEU A 132 -4.59 0.27 9.95
C LEU A 132 -3.59 1.42 9.87
N GLU A 133 -3.88 2.50 10.58
CA GLU A 133 -2.97 3.64 10.75
C GLU A 133 -3.14 4.26 12.14
N LEU A 134 -2.07 4.86 12.65
CA LEU A 134 -2.14 5.73 13.81
C LEU A 134 -2.95 6.99 13.46
N PRO A 135 -4.04 7.28 14.20
CA PRO A 135 -4.82 8.50 13.99
C PRO A 135 -3.97 9.75 14.12
N ASP A 136 -4.26 10.77 13.31
CA ASP A 136 -3.67 12.12 13.44
C ASP A 136 -2.13 12.16 13.56
N LEU A 137 -1.44 11.31 12.78
CA LEU A 137 0.03 11.25 12.71
C LEU A 137 0.68 12.52 12.10
N ALA A 138 -0.12 13.50 11.66
CA ALA A 138 0.35 14.76 11.12
C ALA A 138 0.42 15.84 12.21
N LYS A 139 1.62 16.13 12.75
CA LYS A 139 1.84 17.27 13.66
C LYS A 139 3.06 18.14 13.33
N ARG A 140 3.15 19.22 14.11
CA ARG A 140 3.40 20.62 13.73
C ARG A 140 4.87 21.02 13.54
N ARG A 141 5.82 20.19 13.96
CA ARG A 141 7.23 20.39 13.66
C ARG A 141 7.87 19.07 13.29
N LEU A 142 8.72 19.19 12.28
CA LEU A 142 9.31 18.10 11.55
C LEU A 142 10.72 17.92 12.11
N ALA A 143 10.84 17.14 13.19
CA ALA A 143 12.03 17.14 14.03
C ALA A 143 13.23 16.37 13.44
N VAL A 144 13.00 15.39 12.55
CA VAL A 144 14.10 14.54 12.04
C VAL A 144 14.15 14.46 10.52
N VAL A 145 15.31 14.89 10.00
CA VAL A 145 15.70 14.88 8.59
C VAL A 145 16.73 13.77 8.40
N GLU A 146 16.27 12.58 8.03
CA GLU A 146 17.21 11.47 7.73
C GLU A 146 17.05 10.90 6.32
N THR A 147 15.85 10.95 5.74
CA THR A 147 15.67 10.38 4.40
C THR A 147 15.73 11.46 3.32
N ALA A 148 16.93 11.64 2.78
CA ALA A 148 17.16 12.41 1.57
C ALA A 148 16.52 11.69 0.38
N THR A 149 15.31 12.08 0.01
CA THR A 149 14.73 11.62 -1.26
C THR A 149 15.21 12.51 -2.39
N LEU A 150 15.59 11.90 -3.51
CA LEU A 150 16.00 12.65 -4.69
C LEU A 150 14.79 13.32 -5.32
N ARG A 151 14.74 14.66 -5.26
CA ARG A 151 13.74 15.45 -5.95
C ARG A 151 14.36 16.05 -7.20
N ARG A 152 13.58 16.09 -8.29
CA ARG A 152 14.01 16.72 -9.53
C ARG A 152 14.22 18.22 -9.31
N ALA A 153 15.45 18.67 -9.50
CA ALA A 153 15.92 20.04 -9.23
C ALA A 153 16.29 20.80 -10.53
N GLY A 154 15.84 20.33 -11.69
CA GLY A 154 16.06 20.99 -12.97
C GLY A 154 17.03 20.23 -13.89
N TYR A 155 17.96 20.97 -14.52
CA TYR A 155 18.91 20.43 -15.50
C TYR A 155 20.33 20.96 -15.28
N THR A 156 21.33 20.13 -15.56
CA THR A 156 22.76 20.48 -15.58
C THR A 156 23.36 20.24 -16.96
N VAL A 157 24.51 20.86 -17.25
CA VAL A 157 25.23 20.67 -18.54
C VAL A 157 25.99 19.35 -18.57
N SER A 158 26.43 18.85 -17.42
CA SER A 158 27.11 17.56 -17.25
C SER A 158 26.36 16.64 -16.29
N GLY A 159 26.52 15.34 -16.45
CA GLY A 159 25.89 14.32 -15.61
C GLY A 159 26.02 12.91 -16.16
N SER A 160 25.47 11.93 -15.44
CA SER A 160 25.43 10.53 -15.89
C SER A 160 24.56 10.37 -17.16
N PRO A 161 24.97 9.58 -18.16
CA PRO A 161 24.19 9.31 -19.38
C PRO A 161 22.75 8.86 -19.11
N ALA A 162 22.49 8.14 -18.02
CA ALA A 162 21.15 7.71 -17.62
C ALA A 162 20.19 8.89 -17.37
N ASN A 163 20.72 10.04 -16.94
CA ASN A 163 19.95 11.24 -16.65
C ASN A 163 19.80 12.16 -17.87
N LEU A 164 20.32 11.80 -19.05
CA LEU A 164 20.29 12.65 -20.24
C LEU A 164 18.84 13.01 -20.63
N ALA A 165 18.58 14.31 -20.75
CA ALA A 165 17.29 14.84 -21.16
C ALA A 165 17.27 15.04 -22.69
N LEU A 166 17.10 13.94 -23.42
CA LEU A 166 17.13 13.90 -24.90
C LEU A 166 16.34 15.04 -25.56
N GLY A 167 15.07 15.24 -25.17
CA GLY A 167 14.24 16.28 -25.77
C GLY A 167 14.77 17.71 -25.59
N ARG A 168 15.40 18.01 -24.45
CA ARG A 168 15.98 19.34 -24.20
C ARG A 168 17.33 19.49 -24.89
N THR A 169 18.15 18.44 -24.88
CA THR A 169 19.42 18.39 -25.62
C THR A 169 19.21 18.61 -27.12
N LEU A 170 18.26 17.89 -27.73
CA LEU A 170 17.96 18.02 -29.15
C LEU A 170 17.37 19.40 -29.50
N ARG A 171 16.57 19.99 -28.60
CA ARG A 171 16.07 21.36 -28.78
C ARG A 171 17.20 22.40 -28.78
N ASN A 172 18.16 22.27 -27.86
CA ASN A 172 19.34 23.15 -27.83
C ASN A 172 20.20 22.98 -29.08
N SER A 173 20.48 21.73 -29.47
CA SER A 173 21.19 21.40 -30.71
C SER A 173 20.52 22.00 -31.94
N LEU A 174 19.19 21.89 -32.06
CA LEU A 174 18.44 22.47 -33.16
C LEU A 174 18.59 24.00 -33.18
N SER A 175 18.43 24.65 -32.02
CA SER A 175 18.55 26.10 -31.89
C SER A 175 19.94 26.60 -32.30
N ARG A 176 21.00 25.90 -31.85
CA ARG A 176 22.39 26.19 -32.22
C ARG A 176 22.64 25.99 -33.71
N ARG A 177 22.14 24.90 -34.30
CA ARG A 177 22.28 24.63 -35.75
C ARG A 177 21.59 25.69 -36.60
N ILE A 178 20.42 26.18 -36.18
CA ILE A 178 19.72 27.29 -36.85
C ILE A 178 20.56 28.57 -36.72
N ALA A 179 21.02 28.91 -35.52
CA ALA A 179 21.82 30.12 -35.28
C ALA A 179 23.14 30.14 -36.07
N LEU A 180 23.83 28.99 -36.13
CA LEU A 180 25.07 28.82 -36.89
C LEU A 180 24.84 28.58 -38.39
N LYS A 181 23.58 28.60 -38.87
CA LYS A 181 23.20 28.32 -40.26
C LYS A 181 23.87 27.05 -40.78
N ARG A 182 23.65 25.92 -40.10
CA ARG A 182 24.12 24.64 -40.60
C ARG A 182 23.35 24.29 -41.89
N PRO A 183 24.04 23.95 -42.99
CA PRO A 183 23.38 23.50 -44.22
C PRO A 183 22.46 22.30 -43.97
N LYS A 184 21.30 22.26 -44.63
CA LYS A 184 20.41 21.10 -44.53
C LYS A 184 20.94 19.95 -45.38
N ALA A 185 20.65 18.71 -44.97
CA ALA A 185 20.99 17.53 -45.78
C ALA A 185 20.35 17.62 -47.18
N ALA A 186 19.07 18.01 -47.25
CA ALA A 186 18.35 18.16 -48.51
C ALA A 186 18.98 19.20 -49.46
N GLU A 187 19.54 20.30 -48.94
CA GLU A 187 20.20 21.32 -49.77
C GLU A 187 21.48 20.76 -50.42
N MET A 188 22.22 19.92 -49.71
CA MET A 188 23.41 19.25 -50.24
C MET A 188 23.04 18.11 -51.20
N GLU A 189 21.97 17.36 -50.92
CA GLU A 189 21.45 16.31 -51.81
C GLU A 189 21.01 16.90 -53.16
N ILE A 190 20.31 18.03 -53.17
CA ILE A 190 19.92 18.74 -54.40
C ILE A 190 21.17 19.14 -55.21
N LEU A 191 22.18 19.73 -54.56
CA LEU A 191 23.44 20.10 -55.21
C LEU A 191 24.19 18.88 -55.76
N GLU A 192 24.17 17.75 -55.06
CA GLU A 192 24.77 16.49 -55.53
C GLU A 192 24.02 15.91 -56.74
N GLU A 193 22.69 16.01 -56.78
CA GLU A 193 21.87 15.62 -57.93
C GLU A 193 22.10 16.54 -59.13
N GLU A 194 22.18 17.85 -58.92
CA GLU A 194 22.49 18.84 -59.97
C GLU A 194 23.87 18.58 -60.59
N ILE A 195 24.89 18.35 -59.76
CA ILE A 195 26.24 17.98 -60.22
C ILE A 195 26.19 16.69 -61.05
N ARG A 196 25.47 15.67 -60.57
CA ARG A 196 25.35 14.38 -61.28
C ARG A 196 24.67 14.55 -62.65
N ALA A 197 23.59 15.32 -62.71
CA ALA A 197 22.87 15.58 -63.95
C ALA A 197 23.74 16.33 -64.98
N LEU A 198 24.52 17.32 -64.52
CA LEU A 198 25.46 18.08 -65.36
C LEU A 198 26.65 17.24 -65.85
N GLU A 199 27.11 16.28 -65.06
CA GLU A 199 28.13 15.32 -65.47
C GLU A 199 27.63 14.37 -66.58
N GLU A 200 26.33 14.05 -66.59
CA GLU A 200 25.70 13.19 -67.60
C GLU A 200 25.37 13.92 -68.92
N SER A 201 25.11 15.24 -68.90
CA SER A 201 24.54 16.00 -70.04
C SER A 201 25.53 16.77 -70.93
N GLN A 202 26.85 16.48 -70.84
CA GLN A 202 27.99 17.27 -71.36
C GLN A 202 28.24 18.58 -70.59
N PRO A 203 29.44 18.76 -69.97
CA PRO A 203 29.65 19.81 -68.98
C PRO A 203 30.02 21.17 -69.60
N ASP A 204 29.37 22.22 -69.10
CA ASP A 204 30.02 23.52 -69.03
C ASP A 204 31.01 23.48 -67.85
N ALA A 205 32.31 23.42 -68.15
CA ALA A 205 33.36 23.14 -67.16
C ALA A 205 33.39 24.20 -66.03
N VAL A 206 32.96 25.43 -66.33
CA VAL A 206 32.93 26.53 -65.37
C VAL A 206 31.81 26.32 -64.33
N VAL A 207 30.61 25.99 -64.80
CA VAL A 207 29.42 25.79 -63.94
C VAL A 207 29.59 24.57 -63.04
N LEU A 208 30.17 23.49 -63.57
CA LEU A 208 30.44 22.28 -62.81
C LEU A 208 31.45 22.53 -61.67
N ASP A 209 32.49 23.32 -61.92
CA ASP A 209 33.50 23.65 -60.92
C ASP A 209 32.93 24.56 -59.82
N GLU A 210 32.07 25.53 -60.18
CA GLU A 210 31.36 26.38 -59.23
C GLU A 210 30.44 25.59 -58.29
N LEU A 211 29.65 24.65 -58.82
CA LEU A 211 28.76 23.79 -58.02
C LEU A 211 29.55 22.86 -57.09
N LYS A 212 30.66 22.28 -57.58
CA LYS A 212 31.56 21.44 -56.77
C LYS A 212 32.20 22.26 -55.64
N ALA A 213 32.64 23.49 -55.92
CA ALA A 213 33.19 24.39 -54.92
C ALA A 213 32.14 24.77 -53.86
N GLU A 214 30.90 25.02 -54.26
CA GLU A 214 29.80 25.33 -53.33
C GLU A 214 29.45 24.11 -52.46
N LEU A 215 29.37 22.92 -53.03
CA LEU A 215 29.13 21.69 -52.28
C LEU A 215 30.23 21.44 -51.23
N GLU A 216 31.50 21.62 -51.59
CA GLU A 216 32.62 21.49 -50.65
C GLU A 216 32.58 22.56 -49.54
N ARG A 217 32.13 23.78 -49.86
CA ARG A 217 31.88 24.84 -48.86
C ARG A 217 30.79 24.42 -47.86
N LEU A 218 29.67 23.88 -48.34
CA LEU A 218 28.58 23.40 -47.48
C LEU A 218 29.00 22.18 -46.65
N ARG A 219 29.74 21.22 -47.25
CA ARG A 219 30.29 20.05 -46.54
C ARG A 219 31.22 20.46 -45.42
N THR A 220 32.19 21.34 -45.71
CA THR A 220 33.13 21.88 -44.71
C THR A 220 32.38 22.56 -43.56
N ARG A 221 31.34 23.35 -43.88
CA ARG A 221 30.52 24.01 -42.87
C ARG A 221 29.69 23.02 -42.03
N SER A 222 29.13 21.98 -42.66
CA SER A 222 28.37 20.93 -41.97
C SER A 222 29.26 20.11 -41.03
N GLN A 223 30.49 19.81 -41.43
CA GLN A 223 31.48 19.12 -40.59
C GLN A 223 31.91 19.97 -39.38
N ARG A 224 32.09 21.29 -39.57
CA ARG A 224 32.44 22.22 -38.49
C ARG A 224 31.34 22.44 -37.46
N ILE A 225 30.08 22.15 -37.80
CA ILE A 225 28.93 22.33 -36.90
C ILE A 225 28.34 20.96 -36.54
N PRO A 226 28.79 20.31 -35.46
CA PRO A 226 28.32 18.99 -35.04
C PRO A 226 26.80 18.94 -34.84
N TYR A 227 26.21 17.75 -35.00
CA TYR A 227 24.77 17.58 -34.83
C TYR A 227 24.37 17.75 -33.37
N VAL A 228 25.08 17.11 -32.46
CA VAL A 228 25.03 17.39 -31.01
C VAL A 228 26.42 17.80 -30.58
N ASP A 229 26.52 18.90 -29.85
CA ASP A 229 27.75 19.37 -29.23
C ASP A 229 27.66 19.16 -27.71
N PRO A 230 28.77 18.89 -26.99
CA PRO A 230 28.79 18.86 -25.52
C PRO A 230 28.05 20.02 -24.84
N ILE A 231 28.07 21.23 -25.43
CA ILE A 231 27.34 22.39 -24.87
C ILE A 231 25.81 22.27 -24.96
N ASP A 232 25.30 21.43 -25.87
CA ASP A 232 23.87 21.18 -26.04
C ASP A 232 23.34 20.22 -24.97
N LEU A 233 24.21 19.39 -24.40
CA LEU A 233 23.84 18.33 -23.48
C LEU A 233 23.16 18.90 -22.24
N ARG A 234 22.02 18.34 -21.88
CA ARG A 234 21.31 18.63 -20.63
C ARG A 234 20.99 17.34 -19.92
N TYR A 235 21.36 17.25 -18.66
CA TYR A 235 21.11 16.12 -17.78
C TYR A 235 20.07 16.52 -16.74
N ARG A 236 19.16 15.62 -16.38
CA ARG A 236 18.20 15.84 -15.30
C ARG A 236 18.98 15.89 -13.98
N ARG A 237 18.85 17.00 -13.26
CA ARG A 237 19.45 17.19 -11.94
C ARG A 237 18.49 16.67 -10.88
N PHE A 238 19.01 15.88 -9.96
CA PHE A 238 18.32 15.49 -8.75
C PHE A 238 19.11 16.04 -7.57
N GLU A 239 18.42 16.69 -6.65
CA GLU A 239 19.00 17.13 -5.38
C GLU A 239 18.36 16.35 -4.24
N PRO A 240 19.13 16.04 -3.18
CA PRO A 240 18.56 15.49 -1.96
C PRO A 240 17.61 16.53 -1.35
N TYR A 241 16.33 16.18 -1.28
CA TYR A 241 15.33 16.97 -0.59
C TYR A 241 15.02 16.29 0.74
N PRO A 242 15.19 16.99 1.88
CA PRO A 242 14.88 16.43 3.19
C PRO A 242 13.38 16.14 3.24
N ARG A 243 13.02 14.86 3.33
CA ARG A 243 11.64 14.49 3.66
C ARG A 243 11.55 14.36 5.17
N PRO A 244 10.78 15.24 5.81
CA PRO A 244 10.60 15.16 7.23
C PRO A 244 9.77 13.93 7.57
N VAL A 245 10.21 13.15 8.54
CA VAL A 245 9.47 11.99 9.03
C VAL A 245 8.83 12.37 10.36
N ALA A 246 7.52 12.11 10.50
CA ALA A 246 6.85 12.23 11.79
C ALA A 246 7.37 11.14 12.71
N GLN A 247 7.99 11.52 13.83
CA GLN A 247 8.33 10.60 14.91
C GLN A 247 7.11 10.41 15.80
N ALA A 248 6.96 9.20 16.33
CA ALA A 248 5.95 8.92 17.32
C ALA A 248 6.46 7.99 18.41
N VAL A 249 5.83 8.08 19.58
CA VAL A 249 6.01 7.17 20.70
C VAL A 249 4.66 6.56 21.04
N MET A 250 4.63 5.24 21.23
CA MET A 250 3.47 4.51 21.74
C MET A 250 3.73 4.04 23.17
N PHE A 251 2.92 4.50 24.10
CA PHE A 251 2.89 4.02 25.48
C PHE A 251 1.93 2.85 25.62
N CYS A 252 2.42 1.71 26.08
CA CYS A 252 1.64 0.52 26.37
C CYS A 252 1.49 0.37 27.88
N LEU A 253 0.29 0.63 28.42
CA LEU A 253 -0.03 0.59 29.85
C LEU A 253 -0.77 -0.71 30.20
N MET A 254 -0.06 -1.73 30.68
CA MET A 254 -0.69 -3.00 31.07
C MET A 254 -0.93 -3.05 32.57
N ASP A 255 -2.15 -3.38 32.95
CA ASP A 255 -2.50 -3.77 34.30
C ASP A 255 -2.03 -5.21 34.56
N VAL A 256 -1.31 -5.43 35.66
CA VAL A 256 -0.86 -6.78 36.08
C VAL A 256 -1.35 -7.12 37.48
N SER A 257 -2.36 -6.41 37.97
CA SER A 257 -2.96 -6.60 39.29
C SER A 257 -3.54 -8.00 39.51
N GLY A 258 -3.92 -8.24 40.76
CA GLY A 258 -4.54 -9.49 41.20
C GLY A 258 -5.98 -9.71 40.71
N SER A 259 -6.70 -8.64 40.31
CA SER A 259 -8.08 -8.75 39.81
C SER A 259 -8.15 -9.36 38.40
N MET A 260 -7.06 -9.24 37.63
CA MET A 260 -6.98 -9.77 36.28
C MET A 260 -6.80 -11.29 36.26
N THR A 261 -7.79 -12.01 35.73
CA THR A 261 -7.72 -13.47 35.51
C THR A 261 -6.70 -13.84 34.42
N GLU A 262 -6.31 -15.12 34.34
CA GLU A 262 -5.42 -15.60 33.25
C GLU A 262 -5.99 -15.32 31.86
N HIS A 263 -7.31 -15.42 31.70
CA HIS A 263 -8.01 -15.10 30.45
C HIS A 263 -7.87 -13.61 30.09
N MET A 264 -8.17 -12.72 31.04
CA MET A 264 -8.03 -11.27 30.84
C MET A 264 -6.58 -10.88 30.50
N LYS A 265 -5.60 -11.50 31.19
CA LYS A 265 -4.17 -11.32 30.89
C LYS A 265 -3.82 -11.81 29.48
N ASP A 266 -4.36 -12.94 29.03
CA ASP A 266 -4.15 -13.44 27.66
C ASP A 266 -4.76 -12.50 26.60
N LEU A 267 -5.97 -11.96 26.84
CA LEU A 267 -6.59 -10.97 25.94
C LEU A 267 -5.74 -9.69 25.82
N ALA A 268 -5.32 -9.14 26.95
CA ALA A 268 -4.47 -7.93 26.98
C ALA A 268 -3.13 -8.17 26.27
N LYS A 269 -2.45 -9.30 26.54
CA LYS A 269 -1.19 -9.66 25.88
C LYS A 269 -1.35 -9.78 24.37
N ARG A 270 -2.42 -10.43 23.90
CA ARG A 270 -2.72 -10.56 22.46
C ARG A 270 -2.95 -9.22 21.78
N PHE A 271 -3.66 -8.31 22.44
CA PHE A 271 -3.84 -6.94 21.94
C PHE A 271 -2.49 -6.21 21.80
N TYR A 272 -1.63 -6.26 22.80
CA TYR A 272 -0.31 -5.61 22.75
C TYR A 272 0.66 -6.25 21.77
N ILE A 273 0.63 -7.58 21.60
CA ILE A 273 1.41 -8.26 20.55
C ILE A 273 0.96 -7.77 19.17
N LEU A 274 -0.34 -7.65 18.95
CA LEU A 274 -0.89 -7.15 17.70
C LEU A 274 -0.47 -5.69 17.46
N LEU A 275 -0.52 -4.86 18.50
CA LEU A 275 -0.07 -3.47 18.46
C LEU A 275 1.42 -3.38 18.13
N HIS A 276 2.26 -4.18 18.79
CA HIS A 276 3.70 -4.21 18.54
C HIS A 276 3.98 -4.62 17.08
N ILE A 277 3.37 -5.71 16.59
CA ILE A 277 3.55 -6.15 15.19
C ILE A 277 3.09 -5.06 14.21
N PHE A 278 1.96 -4.41 14.49
CA PHE A 278 1.45 -3.31 13.69
C PHE A 278 2.45 -2.16 13.60
N LEU A 279 2.97 -1.69 14.74
CA LEU A 279 3.88 -0.55 14.80
C LEU A 279 5.22 -0.86 14.13
N THR A 280 5.86 -1.96 14.49
CA THR A 280 7.19 -2.35 14.00
C THR A 280 7.19 -2.63 12.49
N ARG A 281 6.07 -3.12 11.93
CA ARG A 281 5.96 -3.38 10.48
C ARG A 281 5.55 -2.14 9.68
N ARG A 282 4.63 -1.32 10.20
CA ARG A 282 4.06 -0.20 9.43
C ARG A 282 4.88 1.07 9.52
N TYR A 283 5.62 1.26 10.61
CA TYR A 283 6.36 2.47 10.90
C TYR A 283 7.82 2.18 11.25
N LYS A 284 8.74 2.94 10.67
CA LYS A 284 10.18 2.79 10.92
C LYS A 284 10.69 3.62 12.10
N HIS A 285 9.99 4.70 12.43
CA HIS A 285 10.41 5.70 13.41
C HIS A 285 9.35 5.85 14.51
N VAL A 286 8.99 4.72 15.12
CA VAL A 286 8.09 4.69 16.28
C VAL A 286 8.81 4.01 17.44
N GLU A 287 8.88 4.71 18.56
CA GLU A 287 9.36 4.14 19.82
C GLU A 287 8.20 3.54 20.60
N ILE A 288 8.45 2.42 21.29
CA ILE A 288 7.45 1.74 22.09
C ILE A 288 7.94 1.71 23.53
N VAL A 289 7.16 2.27 24.45
CA VAL A 289 7.45 2.31 25.88
C VAL A 289 6.43 1.43 26.60
N PHE A 290 6.93 0.45 27.34
CA PHE A 290 6.09 -0.47 28.10
C PHE A 290 6.05 -0.06 29.57
N ILE A 291 4.85 0.20 30.08
CA ILE A 291 4.62 0.49 31.50
C ILE A 291 3.65 -0.56 32.02
N ARG A 292 4.08 -1.25 33.07
CA ARG A 292 3.19 -2.11 33.85
C ARG A 292 2.79 -1.38 35.13
N HIS A 293 1.60 -1.67 35.63
CA HIS A 293 1.15 -1.08 36.88
C HIS A 293 0.36 -2.07 37.74
N THR A 294 0.52 -1.89 39.06
CA THR A 294 -0.29 -2.43 40.14
C THR A 294 -0.66 -1.26 41.05
N ASP A 295 -0.29 -1.32 42.33
CA ASP A 295 -0.16 -0.21 43.28
C ASP A 295 0.99 0.75 42.92
N HIS A 296 2.00 0.26 42.19
CA HIS A 296 3.10 1.04 41.65
C HIS A 296 3.26 0.79 40.15
N ALA A 297 3.71 1.81 39.41
CA ALA A 297 4.00 1.70 37.98
C ALA A 297 5.50 1.76 37.72
N LYS A 298 5.95 1.02 36.71
CA LYS A 298 7.36 0.98 36.30
C LYS A 298 7.48 0.78 34.79
N GLU A 299 8.41 1.49 34.18
CA GLU A 299 8.89 1.18 32.83
C GLU A 299 9.63 -0.17 32.81
N VAL A 300 9.30 -1.00 31.83
CA VAL A 300 9.88 -2.33 31.64
C VAL A 300 10.25 -2.57 30.18
N ASP A 301 11.05 -3.59 29.93
CA ASP A 301 11.33 -4.07 28.58
C ASP A 301 10.21 -4.99 28.07
N GLU A 302 10.29 -5.34 26.78
CA GLU A 302 9.30 -6.19 26.11
C GLU A 302 9.18 -7.57 26.76
N GLU A 303 10.31 -8.20 27.11
CA GLU A 303 10.33 -9.54 27.71
C GLU A 303 9.64 -9.54 29.09
N THR A 304 9.95 -8.56 29.94
CA THR A 304 9.33 -8.44 31.26
C THR A 304 7.85 -8.09 31.15
N PHE A 305 7.46 -7.25 30.19
CA PHE A 305 6.07 -6.84 29.95
C PHE A 305 5.17 -8.04 29.61
N PHE A 306 5.64 -8.99 28.79
CA PHE A 306 4.86 -10.17 28.41
C PHE A 306 5.06 -11.39 29.32
N GLY A 307 6.22 -11.50 29.98
CA GLY A 307 6.62 -12.70 30.72
C GLY A 307 6.37 -12.66 32.24
N SER A 308 6.42 -11.48 32.86
CA SER A 308 6.42 -11.37 34.32
C SER A 308 5.04 -11.62 34.96
N ARG A 309 5.05 -12.20 36.17
CA ARG A 309 3.88 -12.41 37.01
C ARG A 309 4.07 -11.61 38.29
N GLU A 310 3.33 -10.52 38.41
CA GLU A 310 3.21 -9.77 39.66
C GLU A 310 1.76 -9.79 40.12
N THR A 311 1.57 -9.62 41.42
CA THR A 311 0.25 -9.56 42.06
C THR A 311 0.26 -8.41 43.04
N GLY A 312 -0.70 -7.51 42.91
CA GLY A 312 -0.83 -6.29 43.71
C GLY A 312 -2.22 -5.69 43.53
N GLY A 313 -2.47 -4.56 44.21
CA GLY A 313 -3.68 -3.76 44.00
C GLY A 313 -3.68 -3.06 42.64
N THR A 314 -4.78 -2.39 42.31
CA THR A 314 -4.93 -1.68 41.03
C THR A 314 -5.05 -0.19 41.28
N LEU A 315 -3.96 0.55 41.04
CA LEU A 315 -3.90 2.01 41.16
C LEU A 315 -3.54 2.62 39.80
N VAL A 316 -4.55 3.01 39.03
CA VAL A 316 -4.35 3.50 37.65
C VAL A 316 -3.61 4.83 37.59
N SER A 317 -3.77 5.71 38.58
CA SER A 317 -3.01 6.96 38.62
C SER A 317 -1.51 6.75 38.62
N SER A 318 -1.01 5.65 39.20
CA SER A 318 0.43 5.33 39.21
C SER A 318 0.98 5.23 37.78
N ALA A 319 0.25 4.58 36.87
CA ALA A 319 0.61 4.44 35.47
C ALA A 319 0.63 5.78 34.74
N LEU A 320 -0.37 6.64 34.99
CA LEU A 320 -0.46 7.96 34.38
C LEU A 320 0.62 8.91 34.88
N VAL A 321 1.00 8.82 36.17
CA VAL A 321 2.12 9.57 36.73
C VAL A 321 3.43 9.16 36.09
N GLU A 322 3.66 7.85 35.94
CA GLU A 322 4.88 7.33 35.32
C GLU A 322 4.96 7.71 33.83
N MET A 323 3.84 7.61 33.11
CA MET A 323 3.74 8.08 31.73
C MET A 323 4.05 9.58 31.61
N LYS A 324 3.48 10.42 32.50
CA LYS A 324 3.76 11.87 32.54
C LYS A 324 5.25 12.14 32.80
N ARG A 325 5.88 11.40 33.70
CA ARG A 325 7.31 11.52 34.01
C ARG A 325 8.15 11.23 32.77
N ILE A 326 7.88 10.11 32.10
CA ILE A 326 8.61 9.71 30.89
C ILE A 326 8.42 10.71 29.74
N ILE A 327 7.20 11.23 29.55
CA ILE A 327 6.93 12.27 28.54
C ILE A 327 7.78 13.51 28.83
N ALA A 328 7.81 13.99 30.07
CA ALA A 328 8.57 15.17 30.43
C ALA A 328 10.11 14.97 30.30
N GLU A 329 10.61 13.75 30.56
CA GLU A 329 12.04 13.43 30.49
C GLU A 329 12.54 13.18 29.05
N ARG A 330 11.75 12.50 28.21
CA ARG A 330 12.20 11.99 26.89
C ARG A 330 11.43 12.52 25.68
N TYR A 331 10.16 12.88 25.82
CA TYR A 331 9.27 13.10 24.68
C TYR A 331 8.53 14.44 24.76
N ASN A 332 9.14 15.51 24.23
CA ASN A 332 8.47 16.80 24.13
C ASN A 332 7.23 16.71 23.20
N PRO A 333 6.00 17.03 23.67
CA PRO A 333 4.78 16.97 22.85
C PRO A 333 4.78 17.89 21.62
N GLU A 334 5.68 18.87 21.55
CA GLU A 334 5.84 19.71 20.34
C GLU A 334 6.58 19.01 19.21
N ASP A 335 7.50 18.09 19.54
CA ASP A 335 8.39 17.42 18.59
C ASP A 335 7.93 15.98 18.29
N TRP A 336 7.26 15.32 19.24
CA TRP A 336 6.85 13.92 19.16
C TRP A 336 5.33 13.75 19.07
N ASN A 337 4.90 12.77 18.28
CA ASN A 337 3.54 12.26 18.36
C ASN A 337 3.42 11.21 19.48
N ILE A 338 2.68 11.51 20.51
CA ILE A 338 2.47 10.68 21.69
C ILE A 338 1.13 9.93 21.58
N TYR A 339 1.22 8.62 21.56
CA TYR A 339 0.08 7.71 21.58
C TYR A 339 0.10 6.89 22.85
N ALA A 340 -1.08 6.51 23.34
CA ALA A 340 -1.17 5.59 24.46
C ALA A 340 -2.26 4.55 24.24
N ALA A 341 -1.97 3.33 24.68
CA ALA A 341 -2.90 2.23 24.75
C ALA A 341 -2.85 1.66 26.17
N GLN A 342 -3.98 1.65 26.86
CA GLN A 342 -4.14 1.09 28.19
C GLN A 342 -5.04 -0.14 28.12
N ALA A 343 -4.65 -1.21 28.81
CA ALA A 343 -5.47 -2.42 28.97
C ALA A 343 -5.57 -2.78 30.45
N SER A 344 -6.80 -2.92 30.95
CA SER A 344 -7.12 -3.28 32.34
C SER A 344 -8.47 -4.01 32.38
N ASP A 345 -8.75 -4.73 33.46
CA ASP A 345 -10.05 -5.37 33.72
C ASP A 345 -11.15 -4.40 34.16
N GLY A 346 -10.79 -3.13 34.36
CA GLY A 346 -11.74 -2.07 34.73
C GLY A 346 -11.86 -1.83 36.23
N ASP A 347 -11.16 -2.61 37.07
CA ASP A 347 -11.13 -2.41 38.50
C ASP A 347 -10.13 -1.31 38.90
N ASN A 348 -10.48 -0.50 39.90
CA ASN A 348 -9.62 0.55 40.43
C ASN A 348 -10.11 0.92 41.82
N VAL A 349 -9.17 1.32 42.67
CA VAL A 349 -9.51 1.81 44.00
C VAL A 349 -10.36 3.07 43.86
N SER A 350 -11.49 3.11 44.56
CA SER A 350 -12.46 4.22 44.47
C SER A 350 -11.86 5.59 44.83
N SER A 351 -10.88 5.63 45.73
CA SER A 351 -10.15 6.86 46.09
C SER A 351 -9.25 7.38 44.96
N ASP A 352 -8.89 6.54 43.99
CA ASP A 352 -7.99 6.90 42.90
C ASP A 352 -8.72 7.57 41.72
N GLY A 353 -9.99 7.22 41.49
CA GLY A 353 -10.76 7.68 40.33
C GLY A 353 -10.67 9.19 40.05
N PRO A 354 -10.90 10.08 41.04
CA PRO A 354 -10.77 11.52 40.83
C PRO A 354 -9.37 11.96 40.40
N THR A 355 -8.33 11.35 40.98
CA THR A 355 -6.93 11.64 40.67
C THR A 355 -6.59 11.19 39.24
N SER A 356 -6.97 9.97 38.85
CA SER A 356 -6.72 9.48 37.49
C SER A 356 -7.49 10.30 36.46
N GLN A 357 -8.72 10.72 36.76
CA GLN A 357 -9.52 11.58 35.89
C GLN A 357 -8.86 12.95 35.66
N ASP A 358 -8.38 13.59 36.73
CA ASP A 358 -7.72 14.89 36.65
C ASP A 358 -6.39 14.80 35.90
N LEU A 359 -5.56 13.78 36.18
CA LEU A 359 -4.31 13.54 35.45
C LEU A 359 -4.54 13.32 33.96
N LEU A 360 -5.54 12.50 33.62
CA LEU A 360 -5.88 12.20 32.23
C LEU A 360 -6.31 13.48 31.49
N ARG A 361 -7.16 14.30 32.10
CA ARG A 361 -7.68 15.53 31.50
C ARG A 361 -6.66 16.66 31.42
N SER A 362 -5.86 16.86 32.46
CA SER A 362 -4.97 18.02 32.60
C SER A 362 -3.60 17.82 31.96
N ALA A 363 -3.06 16.60 31.99
CA ALA A 363 -1.68 16.32 31.59
C ALA A 363 -1.58 15.40 30.38
N ILE A 364 -2.28 14.26 30.40
CA ILE A 364 -2.05 13.19 29.42
C ILE A 364 -2.75 13.49 28.08
N LEU A 365 -4.07 13.72 28.08
CA LEU A 365 -4.82 13.95 26.85
C LEU A 365 -4.39 15.19 26.05
N PRO A 366 -3.99 16.32 26.68
CA PRO A 366 -3.44 17.46 25.94
C PRO A 366 -2.09 17.17 25.25
N ALA A 367 -1.28 16.28 25.83
CA ALA A 367 0.01 15.87 25.26
C ALA A 367 -0.15 14.79 24.17
N CYS A 368 -1.18 13.94 24.29
CA CYS A 368 -1.44 12.84 23.37
C CYS A 368 -2.24 13.23 22.13
N GLN A 369 -2.04 12.49 21.06
CA GLN A 369 -2.74 12.59 19.78
C GLN A 369 -3.93 11.63 19.82
N TYR A 370 -3.76 10.48 20.47
CA TYR A 370 -4.78 9.47 20.62
C TYR A 370 -4.49 8.59 21.84
N PHE A 371 -5.53 8.31 22.63
CA PHE A 371 -5.48 7.44 23.80
C PHE A 371 -6.54 6.35 23.64
N ALA A 372 -6.11 5.09 23.56
CA ALA A 372 -6.99 3.93 23.49
C ALA A 372 -7.07 3.25 24.86
N TYR A 373 -8.27 3.16 25.43
CA TYR A 373 -8.54 2.37 26.61
C TYR A 373 -9.29 1.09 26.22
N LEU A 374 -8.69 -0.05 26.56
CA LEU A 374 -9.23 -1.37 26.37
C LEU A 374 -9.58 -1.99 27.73
N GLU A 375 -10.86 -2.23 27.95
CA GLU A 375 -11.33 -3.01 29.09
C GLU A 375 -11.44 -4.49 28.70
N VAL A 376 -10.78 -5.37 29.44
CA VAL A 376 -10.85 -6.82 29.23
C VAL A 376 -11.83 -7.45 30.22
N GLY A 377 -12.87 -8.07 29.69
CA GLY A 377 -13.91 -8.74 30.47
C GLY A 377 -13.76 -10.26 30.49
N ASP A 378 -14.59 -10.90 31.30
CA ASP A 378 -14.71 -12.36 31.34
C ASP A 378 -15.62 -12.89 30.22
N GLU A 379 -15.39 -14.13 29.78
CA GLU A 379 -16.19 -14.81 28.75
C GLU A 379 -17.66 -14.98 29.15
N GLY A 380 -17.94 -15.05 30.46
CA GLY A 380 -19.27 -15.16 31.04
C GLY A 380 -19.98 -13.83 31.31
N GLY A 381 -19.41 -12.69 30.91
CA GLY A 381 -20.01 -11.36 31.13
C GLY A 381 -21.42 -11.24 30.54
N PRO A 382 -22.26 -10.31 31.04
CA PRO A 382 -23.68 -10.25 30.66
C PRO A 382 -23.82 -10.16 29.15
N ARG A 383 -24.48 -11.16 28.55
CA ARG A 383 -24.91 -11.12 27.15
C ARG A 383 -25.70 -9.82 26.93
N ALA A 384 -25.42 -9.14 25.82
CA ALA A 384 -26.13 -7.94 25.39
C ALA A 384 -27.65 -8.13 25.55
N GLY A 385 -28.24 -7.57 26.62
CA GLY A 385 -29.65 -7.81 26.94
C GLY A 385 -30.09 -7.41 28.35
N PHE A 386 -29.25 -7.48 29.38
CA PHE A 386 -29.65 -7.11 30.74
C PHE A 386 -28.54 -6.33 31.45
N VAL A 387 -28.84 -5.06 31.78
CA VAL A 387 -28.08 -4.06 32.54
C VAL A 387 -26.55 -4.18 32.41
N GLU A 388 -25.96 -3.34 31.55
CA GLU A 388 -24.51 -3.22 31.42
C GLU A 388 -23.89 -2.79 32.76
N HIS A 389 -23.25 -3.73 33.48
CA HIS A 389 -22.46 -3.41 34.66
C HIS A 389 -21.21 -2.65 34.23
N ARG A 390 -21.27 -1.32 34.39
CA ARG A 390 -20.11 -0.45 34.17
C ARG A 390 -19.14 -0.61 35.34
N THR A 391 -17.92 -1.01 35.03
CA THR A 391 -16.77 -1.07 35.93
C THR A 391 -16.43 0.31 36.49
N THR A 392 -15.61 0.37 37.54
CA THR A 392 -15.25 1.64 38.21
C THR A 392 -14.45 2.55 37.28
N LEU A 393 -13.50 2.01 36.52
CA LEU A 393 -12.74 2.79 35.53
C LEU A 393 -13.58 3.26 34.37
N TRP A 394 -14.49 2.42 33.84
CA TRP A 394 -15.35 2.83 32.73
C TRP A 394 -16.18 4.06 33.08
N ARG A 395 -16.75 4.09 34.29
CA ARG A 395 -17.52 5.26 34.78
C ARG A 395 -16.65 6.51 34.95
N THR A 396 -15.39 6.33 35.30
CA THR A 396 -14.44 7.43 35.51
C THR A 396 -14.01 8.06 34.19
N TYR A 397 -13.76 7.25 33.16
CA TYR A 397 -13.27 7.70 31.86
C TYR A 397 -14.38 8.11 30.89
N GLU A 398 -15.59 7.56 30.99
CA GLU A 398 -16.70 7.87 30.08
C GLU A 398 -17.03 9.38 29.98
N PRO A 399 -17.10 10.16 31.08
CA PRO A 399 -17.29 11.61 30.99
C PRO A 399 -16.16 12.31 30.25
N VAL A 400 -14.91 11.83 30.41
CA VAL A 400 -13.72 12.40 29.76
C VAL A 400 -13.75 12.09 28.26
N SER A 401 -14.12 10.87 27.88
CA SER A 401 -14.23 10.45 26.47
C SER A 401 -15.32 11.24 25.73
N LYS A 402 -16.46 11.50 26.37
CA LYS A 402 -17.51 12.35 25.78
C LYS A 402 -17.08 13.82 25.60
N ALA A 403 -16.20 14.31 26.48
CA ALA A 403 -15.69 15.68 26.41
C ALA A 403 -14.51 15.83 25.42
N ASN A 404 -13.78 14.75 25.13
CA ASN A 404 -12.56 14.80 24.33
C ASN A 404 -12.48 13.62 23.35
N SER A 405 -12.48 13.92 22.05
CA SER A 405 -12.42 12.93 20.96
C SER A 405 -11.11 12.14 20.88
N VAL A 406 -10.07 12.55 21.64
CA VAL A 406 -8.77 11.87 21.70
C VAL A 406 -8.86 10.52 22.43
N LEU A 407 -9.81 10.35 23.36
CA LEU A 407 -9.95 9.15 24.17
C LEU A 407 -11.00 8.18 23.57
N ALA A 408 -10.53 7.04 23.08
CA ALA A 408 -11.37 5.96 22.58
C ALA A 408 -11.43 4.81 23.61
N MET A 409 -12.65 4.36 23.95
CA MET A 409 -12.86 3.27 24.92
C MET A 409 -13.53 2.09 24.24
N ARG A 410 -13.03 0.87 24.47
CA ARG A 410 -13.60 -0.39 23.95
C ARG A 410 -13.51 -1.51 24.97
N LYS A 411 -14.40 -2.50 24.84
CA LYS A 411 -14.42 -3.72 25.67
C LYS A 411 -14.13 -4.95 24.81
N VAL A 412 -13.39 -5.90 25.37
CA VAL A 412 -13.11 -7.20 24.74
C VAL A 412 -13.33 -8.30 25.78
N ASN A 413 -14.23 -9.22 25.47
CA ASN A 413 -14.54 -10.36 26.34
C ASN A 413 -14.01 -11.68 25.77
N HIS A 414 -13.88 -11.77 24.44
CA HIS A 414 -13.46 -12.98 23.75
C HIS A 414 -12.29 -12.72 22.82
N ARG A 415 -11.43 -13.73 22.64
CA ARG A 415 -10.28 -13.70 21.72
C ARG A 415 -10.61 -13.26 20.28
N ARG A 416 -11.79 -13.64 19.77
CA ARG A 416 -12.25 -13.29 18.41
C ARG A 416 -12.58 -11.80 18.24
N ASP A 417 -12.83 -11.10 19.34
CA ASP A 417 -13.22 -9.69 19.34
C ASP A 417 -11.98 -8.77 19.32
N ILE A 418 -10.78 -9.31 19.61
CA ILE A 418 -9.53 -8.55 19.65
C ILE A 418 -9.28 -7.84 18.31
N TYR A 419 -9.35 -8.55 17.19
CA TYR A 419 -9.07 -7.92 15.89
C TYR A 419 -10.14 -6.91 15.46
N PRO A 420 -11.46 -7.20 15.53
CA PRO A 420 -12.49 -6.19 15.30
C PRO A 420 -12.29 -4.92 16.12
N VAL A 421 -12.03 -5.07 17.43
CA VAL A 421 -11.82 -3.92 18.33
C VAL A 421 -10.53 -3.18 18.00
N PHE A 422 -9.43 -3.90 17.73
CA PHE A 422 -8.17 -3.29 17.31
C PHE A 422 -8.35 -2.45 16.05
N ARG A 423 -9.10 -2.99 15.08
CA ARG A 423 -9.43 -2.26 13.85
C ARG A 423 -10.30 -1.05 14.13
N GLU A 424 -11.30 -1.12 15.00
CA GLU A 424 -12.08 0.07 15.36
C GLU A 424 -11.23 1.17 15.99
N LEU A 425 -10.20 0.79 16.76
CA LEU A 425 -9.29 1.73 17.41
C LEU A 425 -8.27 2.34 16.45
N PHE A 426 -7.83 1.63 15.41
CA PHE A 426 -6.73 2.05 14.53
C PHE A 426 -7.08 2.02 13.03
N ALA A 427 -8.37 2.01 12.68
CA ALA A 427 -8.79 2.01 11.29
C ALA A 427 -8.45 3.34 10.61
N ARG A 428 -8.09 3.24 9.33
CA ARG A 428 -7.92 4.39 8.45
C ARG A 428 -9.17 5.26 8.40
N ASN A 429 -9.03 6.55 8.69
CA ASN A 429 -10.12 7.52 8.52
C ASN A 429 -10.43 7.69 7.03
N LYS A 430 -11.52 7.08 6.54
CA LYS A 430 -11.94 7.14 5.14
C LYS A 430 -12.19 8.58 4.61
N ALA A 431 -12.46 9.54 5.50
CA ALA A 431 -12.70 10.93 5.13
C ALA A 431 -11.51 11.62 4.44
N GLY A 432 -10.28 11.12 4.61
CA GLY A 432 -9.09 11.69 3.95
C GLY A 432 -8.84 11.18 2.52
N GLN A 433 -9.54 10.15 2.05
CA GLN A 433 -9.31 9.59 0.71
C GLN A 433 -9.97 10.40 -0.41
N ASP A 434 -11.07 11.11 -0.13
CA ASP A 434 -11.77 11.92 -1.14
C ASP A 434 -11.05 13.24 -1.46
N ALA A 435 -10.12 13.68 -0.60
CA ALA A 435 -9.34 14.92 -0.81
C ALA A 435 -7.99 14.70 -1.50
N ALA A 436 -7.53 13.45 -1.66
CA ALA A 436 -6.18 13.13 -2.15
C ALA A 436 -6.15 12.29 -3.45
N SER A 437 -7.28 12.19 -4.15
CA SER A 437 -7.31 11.73 -5.54
C SER A 437 -7.21 12.95 -6.48
N PRO A 438 -6.13 13.10 -7.26
CA PRO A 438 -6.07 14.08 -8.34
C PRO A 438 -6.99 13.73 -9.51
#